data_AF-Q8MWC0-F1
#
_entry.id   AF-Q8MWC0-F1
#
_cell.length_a   1.000
_cell.length_b   1.000
_cell.length_c   1.000
_cell.angle_alpha   90.00
_cell.angle_beta   90.00
_cell.angle_gamma   90.00
#
_symmetry.space_group_name_H-M   'P 1'
#
loop_
_entity.id
_entity.type
_entity.pdbx_description
1 polymer ?
#
loop_
_entity_poly.entity_id
_entity_poly.type
_entity_poly.pdbx_seq_one_letter_code
_entity_poly.pdbx_strand_id
1 'polypeptide(L)'
;MTEGELNGVRGCTLHIEYSDGEELVKIGKIKCDPHLPSSCFLYLRLTRAAGPPKNTNPLLRILGYGNDSIIYISPGYLLEKKRAKVVR
;
A
#
# COMPACT_ATOMS: atom_id res chain seq x y z
N MET A 1 -4.65 -9.23 -13.24
CA MET A 1 -3.77 -8.21 -13.89
C MET A 1 -2.37 -8.72 -14.26
N THR A 2 -1.89 -9.78 -13.60
CA THR A 2 -0.52 -10.31 -13.74
C THR A 2 -0.47 -11.67 -14.44
N GLU A 3 -1.61 -12.31 -14.71
CA GLU A 3 -1.74 -13.66 -15.25
C GLU A 3 -1.10 -13.78 -16.65
N GLY A 4 -1.04 -12.69 -17.40
CA GLY A 4 -0.36 -12.59 -18.69
C GLY A 4 1.09 -12.08 -18.64
N GLU A 5 1.66 -11.86 -17.45
CA GLU A 5 3.06 -11.46 -17.29
C GLU A 5 3.97 -12.68 -17.15
N LEU A 6 5.24 -12.55 -17.55
CA LEU A 6 6.24 -13.59 -17.36
C LEU A 6 6.36 -13.91 -15.85
N ASN A 7 6.19 -15.19 -15.49
CA ASN A 7 6.13 -15.69 -14.11
C ASN A 7 4.96 -15.16 -13.26
N GLY A 8 3.92 -14.62 -13.88
CA GLY A 8 2.72 -14.16 -13.18
C GLY A 8 3.04 -13.07 -12.14
N VAL A 9 2.38 -13.14 -10.98
CA VAL A 9 2.64 -12.21 -9.85
C VAL A 9 4.08 -12.30 -9.33
N ARG A 10 4.71 -13.48 -9.39
CA ARG A 10 6.10 -13.67 -8.92
C ARG A 10 7.10 -12.82 -9.73
N GLY A 11 6.80 -12.57 -11.00
CA GLY A 11 7.58 -11.70 -11.87
C GLY A 11 7.39 -10.21 -11.63
N CYS A 12 6.61 -9.77 -10.64
CA CYS A 12 6.34 -8.36 -10.42
C CYS A 12 7.02 -7.80 -9.16
N THR A 13 7.21 -6.48 -9.14
CA THR A 13 7.50 -5.71 -7.93
C THR A 13 6.29 -4.85 -7.59
N LEU A 14 5.77 -4.98 -6.37
CA LEU A 14 4.67 -4.19 -5.84
C LEU A 14 5.22 -2.95 -5.13
N HIS A 15 4.82 -1.77 -5.57
CA HIS A 15 5.01 -0.49 -4.88
C HIS A 15 3.75 -0.16 -4.12
N ILE A 16 3.88 0.21 -2.85
CA ILE A 16 2.76 0.53 -1.97
C ILE A 16 2.92 1.96 -1.48
N GLU A 17 1.91 2.77 -1.72
CA GLU A 17 1.78 4.13 -1.23
C GLU A 17 0.35 4.39 -0.75
N TYR A 18 0.19 5.35 0.16
CA TYR A 18 -1.14 5.83 0.56
C TYR A 18 -1.20 7.35 0.55
N SER A 19 -2.35 7.89 0.19
CA SER A 19 -2.64 9.32 0.30
C SER A 19 -3.23 9.64 1.67
N ASP A 20 -2.72 10.69 2.31
CA ASP A 20 -3.23 11.28 3.55
C ASP A 20 -3.58 12.75 3.30
N GLY A 21 -4.84 13.01 2.91
CA GLY A 21 -5.22 14.30 2.36
C GLY A 21 -4.46 14.58 1.06
N GLU A 22 -3.65 15.64 1.04
CA GLU A 22 -2.81 16.03 -0.10
C GLU A 22 -1.43 15.35 -0.09
N GLU A 23 -1.03 14.74 1.03
CA GLU A 23 0.28 14.10 1.15
C GLU A 23 0.25 12.68 0.59
N LEU A 24 1.29 12.31 -0.17
CA LEU A 24 1.49 10.94 -0.65
C LEU A 24 2.63 10.29 0.14
N VAL A 25 2.29 9.27 0.94
CA VAL A 25 3.24 8.55 1.77
C VAL A 25 3.64 7.24 1.10
N LYS A 26 4.94 7.09 0.84
CA LYS A 26 5.52 5.85 0.30
C LYS A 26 5.78 4.86 1.43
N ILE A 27 5.05 3.75 1.45
CA ILE A 27 5.24 2.68 2.45
C ILE A 27 6.49 1.87 2.07
N GLY A 28 6.60 1.49 0.80
CA GLY A 28 7.75 0.73 0.34
C GLY A 28 7.50 -0.04 -0.94
N LYS A 29 8.39 -0.99 -1.21
CA LYS A 29 8.31 -1.89 -2.35
C LYS A 29 8.56 -3.33 -1.90
N ILE A 30 7.83 -4.26 -2.50
CA ILE A 30 7.95 -5.70 -2.28
C ILE A 30 8.25 -6.34 -3.62
N LYS A 31 9.41 -6.98 -3.72
CA LYS A 31 9.70 -7.87 -4.84
C LYS A 31 8.96 -9.17 -4.58
N CYS A 32 7.97 -9.51 -5.41
CA CYS A 32 7.07 -10.63 -5.15
C CYS A 32 7.79 -11.98 -5.09
N ASP A 33 8.89 -12.11 -5.83
CA ASP A 33 9.84 -13.21 -5.68
C ASP A 33 11.27 -12.65 -5.72
N PRO A 34 12.06 -12.76 -4.64
CA PRO A 34 13.41 -12.21 -4.59
C PRO A 34 14.38 -12.86 -5.59
N HIS A 35 14.12 -14.10 -6.02
CA HIS A 35 15.00 -14.87 -6.90
C HIS A 35 14.73 -14.65 -8.39
N LEU A 36 13.63 -14.01 -8.76
CA LEU A 36 13.28 -13.74 -10.17
C LEU A 36 13.52 -12.28 -10.55
N PRO A 37 13.92 -11.96 -11.79
CA PRO A 37 13.91 -10.58 -12.26
C PRO A 37 12.47 -10.07 -12.37
N SER A 38 12.25 -8.79 -12.08
CA SER A 38 10.92 -8.19 -12.26
C SER A 38 10.68 -7.82 -13.72
N SER A 39 9.64 -8.41 -14.32
CA SER A 39 9.12 -8.10 -15.65
C SER A 39 8.11 -6.94 -15.61
N CYS A 40 7.49 -6.72 -14.44
CA CYS A 40 6.40 -5.77 -14.25
C CYS A 40 6.48 -5.04 -12.90
N PHE A 41 5.91 -3.84 -12.85
CA PHE A 41 5.71 -3.06 -11.63
C PHE A 41 4.22 -2.85 -11.41
N LEU A 42 3.77 -3.14 -10.19
CA LEU A 42 2.41 -2.85 -9.73
C LEU A 42 2.47 -1.68 -8.76
N TYR A 43 1.68 -0.64 -8.99
CA TYR A 43 1.58 0.53 -8.11
C TYR A 43 0.23 0.48 -7.42
N LEU A 44 0.24 0.10 -6.14
CA LEU A 44 -0.92 0.10 -5.27
C LEU A 44 -0.99 1.45 -4.55
N ARG A 45 -2.01 2.24 -4.88
CA ARG A 45 -2.33 3.49 -4.19
C ARG A 45 -3.54 3.27 -3.30
N LEU A 46 -3.32 3.47 -2.02
CA LEU A 46 -4.33 3.43 -0.97
C LEU A 46 -4.74 4.86 -0.59
N THR A 47 -5.86 5.02 0.11
CA THR A 47 -6.28 6.31 0.66
C THR A 47 -6.57 6.15 2.13
N ARG A 48 -6.02 7.04 2.98
CA ARG A 48 -6.35 7.07 4.40
C ARG A 48 -7.82 7.40 4.57
N ALA A 49 -8.51 6.60 5.38
CA ALA A 49 -9.89 6.83 5.77
C ALA A 49 -9.94 7.54 7.12
N ALA A 50 -11.04 8.25 7.36
CA ALA A 50 -11.38 8.67 8.71
C ALA A 50 -11.53 7.43 9.59
N GLY A 51 -10.81 7.41 10.71
CA GLY A 51 -11.00 6.38 11.73
C GLY A 51 -12.36 6.54 12.43
N PRO A 52 -12.76 5.54 13.23
CA PRO A 52 -13.91 5.69 14.11
C PRO A 52 -13.71 6.90 15.04
N PRO A 53 -14.81 7.53 15.50
CA PRO A 53 -14.74 8.64 16.44
C PRO A 53 -13.86 8.27 17.64
N LYS A 54 -12.84 9.08 17.93
CA LYS A 54 -11.98 8.84 19.09
C LYS A 54 -12.81 8.99 20.37
N ASN A 55 -12.60 8.09 21.32
CA ASN A 55 -13.16 8.27 22.65
C ASN A 55 -12.58 9.55 23.26
N THR A 56 -13.45 10.47 23.67
CA THR A 56 -13.07 11.75 24.28
C THR A 56 -12.82 11.63 25.77
N ASN A 57 -13.11 10.47 26.38
CA ASN A 57 -12.88 10.25 27.80
C ASN A 57 -11.37 10.19 28.11
N PRO A 58 -10.82 11.16 28.86
CA PRO A 58 -9.39 11.25 29.13
C PRO A 58 -8.84 10.09 29.97
N LEU A 59 -9.66 9.49 30.85
CA LEU A 59 -9.25 8.35 31.69
C LEU A 59 -8.99 7.10 30.85
N LEU A 60 -9.75 6.91 29.78
CA LEU A 60 -9.59 5.77 28.87
C LEU A 60 -8.38 5.95 27.93
N ARG A 61 -8.01 7.20 27.60
CA ARG A 61 -6.79 7.49 26.83
C ARG A 61 -5.51 7.15 27.59
N ILE A 62 -5.48 7.39 28.90
CA ILE A 62 -4.33 7.03 29.76
C ILE A 62 -4.14 5.51 29.83
N LEU A 63 -5.22 4.74 29.69
CA LEU A 63 -5.21 3.27 29.63
C LEU A 63 -4.91 2.72 28.21
N GLY A 64 -4.55 3.57 27.25
CA GLY A 64 -4.17 3.17 25.89
C GLY A 64 -5.34 2.97 24.92
N TYR A 65 -6.58 3.31 25.30
CA TYR A 65 -7.70 3.31 24.37
C TYR A 65 -7.72 4.58 23.52
N GLY A 66 -7.58 4.43 22.20
CA GLY A 66 -7.64 5.54 21.23
C GLY A 66 -6.29 6.02 20.70
N ASN A 67 -5.27 5.15 20.67
CA ASN A 67 -3.95 5.51 20.14
C ASN A 67 -4.00 5.91 18.66
N ASP A 68 -3.37 7.04 18.36
CA ASP A 68 -3.25 7.64 17.01
C ASP A 68 -2.32 6.86 16.07
N SER A 69 -1.78 5.73 16.54
CA SER A 69 -0.90 4.84 15.79
C SER A 69 -1.64 3.99 14.75
N ILE A 70 -2.97 3.88 14.83
CA ILE A 70 -3.75 3.06 13.90
C ILE A 70 -4.14 3.92 12.70
N ILE A 71 -3.62 3.54 11.54
CA ILE A 71 -4.00 4.12 10.24
C ILE A 71 -5.14 3.28 9.68
N TYR A 72 -6.27 3.94 9.40
CA TYR A 72 -7.40 3.33 8.73
C TYR A 72 -7.28 3.60 7.23
N ILE A 73 -7.48 2.57 6.41
CA ILE A 73 -7.39 2.64 4.96
C ILE A 73 -8.78 2.44 4.36
N SER A 74 -9.12 3.25 3.36
CA SER A 74 -10.36 3.14 2.59
C SER A 74 -10.42 1.79 1.85
N PRO A 75 -11.62 1.18 1.70
CA PRO A 75 -11.78 -0.01 0.87
C PRO A 75 -11.43 0.22 -0.60
N GLY A 76 -11.58 1.45 -1.09
CA GLY A 76 -11.24 1.82 -2.46
C GLY A 76 -9.73 1.96 -2.62
N TYR A 77 -9.18 1.35 -3.67
CA TYR A 77 -7.77 1.45 -4.03
C TYR A 77 -7.62 1.56 -5.54
N LEU A 78 -6.48 2.12 -5.96
CA LEU A 78 -6.06 2.12 -7.36
C LEU A 78 -4.88 1.16 -7.51
N LEU A 79 -4.95 0.29 -8.52
CA LEU A 79 -3.85 -0.60 -8.88
C LEU A 79 -3.47 -0.36 -10.34
N GLU A 80 -2.26 0.17 -10.57
CA GLU A 80 -1.73 0.44 -11.90
C GLU A 80 -0.59 -0.52 -12.23
N LYS A 81 -0.58 -1.11 -13.43
CA LYS A 81 0.53 -1.94 -13.92
C LYS A 81 1.39 -1.15 -14.91
N LYS A 82 2.71 -1.17 -14.73
CA LYS A 82 3.69 -0.69 -15.72
C LYS A 82 4.66 -1.81 -16.08
N ARG A 83 4.91 -2.02 -17.37
CA ARG A 83 5.94 -2.98 -17.82
C ARG A 83 7.33 -2.45 -17.48
N ALA A 84 8.22 -3.33 -17.04
CA ALA A 84 9.62 -2.98 -16.93
C ALA A 84 10.18 -2.69 -18.33
N LYS A 85 10.87 -1.57 -18.52
CA LYS A 85 11.58 -1.32 -19.77
C LYS A 85 12.67 -2.37 -19.91
N VAL A 86 12.59 -3.20 -20.94
CA VAL A 86 13.69 -4.08 -21.33
C VAL A 86 14.78 -3.18 -21.89
N VAL A 87 15.85 -2.99 -21.11
CA VAL A 87 17.08 -2.41 -21.64
C VAL A 87 17.69 -3.50 -22.51
N ARG A 88 17.63 -3.32 -23.84
CA ARG A 88 18.32 -4.15 -24.82
C ARG A 88 19.76 -3.69 -24.96
#